data_AF-A0A1S9N9J3-F1
#
_entry.id   AF-A0A1S9N9J3-F1
#
_cell.length_a   1.000
_cell.length_b   1.000
_cell.length_c   1.000
_cell.angle_alpha   90.00
_cell.angle_beta   90.00
_cell.angle_gamma   90.00
#
_symmetry.space_group_name_H-M   'P 1'
#
loop_
_entity.id
_entity.type
_entity.pdbx_description
1 polymer ?
#
loop_
_entity_poly.entity_id
_entity_poly.type
_entity_poly.pdbx_seq_one_letter_code
_entity_poly.pdbx_strand_id
1 'polypeptide(L)'
;MNKQFKIMEMTIEQKEKRKEYMRGYREENREKLNAYSREYYKNHKEYYQNYYKNYYLENKDRILMNHKLWVDQKSIDSIYCFRNIDGKVLYWGSSSRFQERISAHCTANSHLKISAEQMVSEWFLDKIEYQNYSKYNLSRDDLFYLESYQKSKEKEILKTAEVNFNEDKLTRSKEALEELADNVEFVEFDKLDKYLN
;
A
#
# COMPACT_ATOMS: atom_id res chain seq x y z
N MET A 1 10.49 -11.16 56.54
CA MET A 1 11.65 -11.74 55.81
C MET A 1 11.40 -11.56 54.32
N ASN A 2 11.91 -10.48 53.72
CA ASN A 2 11.70 -10.16 52.30
C ASN A 2 12.72 -10.90 51.44
N LYS A 3 12.28 -11.87 50.62
CA LYS A 3 13.11 -12.49 49.58
C LYS A 3 13.18 -11.55 48.37
N GLN A 4 14.26 -10.78 48.27
CA GLN A 4 14.61 -10.06 47.04
C GLN A 4 15.01 -11.08 45.97
N PHE A 5 14.25 -11.14 44.87
CA PHE A 5 14.66 -11.86 43.67
C PHE A 5 15.70 -11.04 42.91
N LYS A 6 16.94 -11.52 42.87
CA LYS A 6 18.04 -10.93 42.11
C LYS A 6 17.91 -11.39 40.66
N ILE A 7 17.56 -10.49 39.74
CA ILE A 7 17.61 -10.77 38.29
C ILE A 7 19.08 -10.81 37.90
N MET A 8 19.59 -12.00 37.58
CA MET A 8 20.98 -12.20 37.21
C MET A 8 21.14 -11.90 35.72
N GLU A 9 21.82 -10.80 35.39
CA GLU A 9 22.11 -10.45 34.00
C GLU A 9 23.11 -11.45 33.40
N MET A 10 22.68 -12.17 32.37
CA MET A 10 23.54 -13.10 31.63
C MET A 10 24.53 -12.35 30.74
N THR A 11 25.79 -12.77 30.78
CA THR A 11 26.85 -12.29 29.87
C THR A 11 26.55 -12.68 28.42
N ILE A 12 27.19 -11.99 27.46
CA ILE A 12 27.04 -12.26 26.02
C ILE A 12 27.45 -13.71 25.70
N GLU A 13 28.57 -14.18 26.24
CA GLU A 13 29.07 -15.54 26.01
C GLU A 13 28.10 -16.62 26.56
N GLN A 14 27.47 -16.37 27.70
CA GLN A 14 26.44 -17.27 28.24
C GLN A 14 25.16 -17.28 27.40
N LYS A 15 24.78 -16.14 26.81
CA LYS A 15 23.66 -16.06 25.86
C LYS A 15 23.96 -16.85 24.59
N GLU A 16 25.18 -16.77 24.06
CA GLU A 16 25.62 -17.49 22.87
C GLU A 16 25.65 -18.99 23.09
N LYS A 17 26.27 -19.48 24.18
CA LYS A 17 26.26 -20.91 24.54
C LYS A 17 24.84 -21.46 24.72
N ARG A 18 23.94 -20.69 25.34
CA ARG A 18 22.53 -21.07 25.47
C ARG A 18 21.83 -21.15 24.11
N LYS A 19 22.10 -20.21 23.21
CA LYS A 19 21.51 -20.18 21.86
C LYS A 19 21.96 -21.39 21.03
N GLU A 20 23.24 -21.73 21.11
CA GLU A 20 23.82 -22.88 20.41
C GLU A 20 23.27 -24.21 20.93
N TYR A 21 23.22 -24.38 22.25
CA TYR A 21 22.58 -25.54 22.89
C TYR A 21 21.10 -25.69 22.45
N MET A 22 20.34 -24.59 22.50
CA MET A 22 18.93 -24.60 22.09
C MET A 22 18.75 -24.91 20.60
N ARG A 23 19.72 -24.53 19.76
CA ARG A 23 19.72 -24.86 18.33
C ARG A 23 19.95 -26.36 18.12
N GLY A 24 20.98 -26.94 18.74
CA GLY A 24 21.24 -28.38 18.68
C GLY A 24 20.07 -29.21 19.17
N TYR A 25 19.50 -28.83 20.33
CA TYR A 25 18.31 -29.49 20.88
C TYR A 25 17.11 -29.44 19.91
N ARG A 26 16.87 -28.31 19.24
CA ARG A 26 15.79 -28.17 18.25
C ARG A 26 16.02 -29.00 16.99
N GLU A 27 17.26 -29.10 16.52
CA GLU A 27 17.62 -29.90 15.36
C GLU A 27 17.45 -31.40 15.65
N GLU A 28 17.95 -31.87 16.79
CA GLU A 28 17.85 -33.27 17.23
C GLU A 28 16.40 -33.70 17.52
N ASN A 29 15.57 -32.79 18.05
CA ASN A 29 14.19 -33.08 18.44
C ASN A 29 13.17 -32.55 17.42
N ARG A 30 13.60 -32.13 16.23
CA ARG A 30 12.79 -31.42 15.24
C ARG A 30 11.50 -32.16 14.90
N GLU A 31 11.58 -33.46 14.66
CA GLU A 31 10.41 -34.26 14.28
C GLU A 31 9.40 -34.40 15.43
N LYS A 32 9.87 -34.60 16.66
CA LYS A 32 9.03 -34.67 17.86
C LYS A 32 8.38 -33.33 18.17
N LEU A 33 9.14 -32.24 18.09
CA LEU A 33 8.63 -30.88 18.26
C LEU A 33 7.59 -30.52 17.19
N ASN A 34 7.82 -30.92 15.93
CA ASN A 34 6.87 -30.72 14.85
C ASN A 34 5.62 -31.57 15.01
N ALA A 35 5.74 -32.82 15.44
CA ALA A 35 4.61 -33.70 15.74
C ALA A 35 3.75 -33.11 16.87
N TYR A 36 4.40 -32.74 17.98
CA TYR A 36 3.74 -32.08 19.10
C TYR A 36 3.06 -30.76 18.68
N SER A 37 3.76 -29.92 17.91
CA SER A 37 3.19 -28.65 17.43
C SER A 37 1.99 -28.87 16.51
N ARG A 38 2.02 -29.88 15.63
CA ARG A 38 0.89 -30.23 14.74
C ARG A 38 -0.30 -30.73 15.53
N GLU A 39 -0.06 -31.60 16.50
CA GLU A 39 -1.10 -32.13 17.38
C GLU A 39 -1.71 -31.03 18.26
N TYR A 40 -0.86 -30.18 18.85
CA TYR A 40 -1.28 -29.02 19.61
C TYR A 40 -2.14 -28.08 18.75
N TYR A 41 -1.69 -27.73 17.54
CA TYR A 41 -2.47 -26.90 16.63
C TYR A 41 -3.79 -27.57 16.23
N LYS A 42 -3.80 -28.86 15.91
CA LYS A 42 -5.02 -29.60 15.56
C LYS A 42 -6.04 -29.57 16.70
N ASN A 43 -5.59 -29.78 17.93
CA ASN A 43 -6.44 -29.83 19.12
C ASN A 43 -6.95 -28.45 19.56
N HIS A 44 -6.25 -27.37 19.21
CA HIS A 44 -6.61 -26.00 19.59
C HIS A 44 -7.05 -25.13 18.41
N LYS A 45 -7.14 -25.70 17.19
CA LYS A 45 -7.49 -24.99 15.96
C LYS A 45 -8.81 -24.24 16.10
N GLU A 46 -9.84 -24.93 16.59
CA GLU A 46 -11.17 -24.35 16.78
C GLU A 46 -11.17 -23.29 17.88
N TYR A 47 -10.42 -23.49 18.97
CA TYR A 47 -10.24 -22.49 20.02
C TYR A 47 -9.62 -21.21 19.46
N TYR A 48 -8.52 -21.31 18.71
CA TYR A 48 -7.88 -20.13 18.12
C TYR A 48 -8.74 -19.48 17.03
N GLN A 49 -9.40 -20.26 16.17
CA GLN A 49 -10.33 -19.73 15.18
C GLN A 49 -11.46 -18.93 15.83
N ASN A 50 -12.06 -19.46 16.89
CA ASN A 50 -13.10 -18.77 17.65
C ASN A 50 -12.54 -17.56 18.41
N TYR A 51 -11.36 -17.67 19.00
CA TYR A 51 -10.68 -16.56 19.67
C TYR A 51 -10.45 -15.38 18.72
N TYR A 52 -9.86 -15.63 17.54
CA TYR A 52 -9.62 -14.57 16.56
C TYR A 52 -10.91 -14.01 15.97
N LYS A 53 -11.91 -14.86 15.72
CA LYS A 53 -13.24 -14.42 15.25
C LYS A 53 -13.91 -13.53 16.28
N ASN A 54 -13.93 -13.92 17.55
CA ASN A 54 -14.52 -13.14 18.63
C ASN A 54 -13.76 -11.84 18.86
N TYR A 55 -12.43 -11.89 18.88
CA TYR A 55 -11.58 -10.71 18.95
C TYR A 55 -11.91 -9.73 17.80
N TYR A 56 -12.02 -10.22 16.57
CA TYR A 56 -12.38 -9.39 15.43
C TYR A 56 -13.78 -8.79 15.61
N LEU A 57 -14.78 -9.57 16.00
CA LEU A 57 -16.15 -9.08 16.21
C LEU A 57 -16.23 -8.00 17.30
N GLU A 58 -15.56 -8.22 18.43
CA GLU A 58 -15.52 -7.29 19.57
C GLU A 58 -14.75 -6.00 19.26
N ASN A 59 -13.75 -6.08 18.38
CA ASN A 59 -12.86 -4.96 18.08
C ASN A 59 -13.08 -4.39 16.67
N LYS A 60 -14.08 -4.88 15.93
CA LYS A 60 -14.31 -4.59 14.51
C LYS A 60 -14.33 -3.09 14.24
N ASP A 61 -15.13 -2.35 15.02
CA ASP A 61 -15.32 -0.92 14.79
C ASP A 61 -14.05 -0.13 15.11
N ARG A 62 -13.31 -0.50 16.16
CA ARG A 62 -12.01 0.10 16.47
C ARG A 62 -10.99 -0.18 15.37
N ILE A 63 -10.94 -1.41 14.86
CA ILE A 63 -10.03 -1.80 13.77
C ILE A 63 -10.36 -1.02 12.51
N LEU A 64 -11.64 -0.96 12.12
CA LEU A 64 -12.10 -0.20 10.95
C LEU A 64 -11.84 1.29 11.12
N MET A 65 -12.06 1.86 12.30
CA MET A 65 -11.79 3.26 12.60
C MET A 65 -10.29 3.57 12.53
N ASN A 66 -9.44 2.74 13.14
CA ASN A 66 -7.99 2.91 13.07
C ASN A 66 -7.47 2.78 11.64
N HIS A 67 -8.01 1.83 10.86
CA HIS A 67 -7.70 1.71 9.44
C HIS A 67 -8.14 2.98 8.68
N LYS A 68 -9.35 3.48 8.92
CA LYS A 68 -9.85 4.71 8.31
C LYS A 68 -8.96 5.90 8.64
N LEU A 69 -8.61 6.10 9.91
CA LEU A 69 -7.71 7.17 10.35
C LEU A 69 -6.32 7.05 9.71
N TRP A 70 -5.79 5.83 9.59
CA TRP A 70 -4.50 5.61 8.94
C TRP A 70 -4.55 5.93 7.44
N VAL A 71 -5.64 5.57 6.76
CA VAL A 71 -5.89 5.94 5.36
C VAL A 71 -6.04 7.46 5.22
N ASP A 72 -6.86 8.08 6.06
CA ASP A 72 -7.15 9.52 6.05
C ASP A 72 -5.89 10.35 6.35
N GLN A 73 -5.01 9.88 7.24
CA GLN A 73 -3.73 10.54 7.52
C GLN A 73 -2.78 10.54 6.31
N LYS A 74 -2.95 9.59 5.40
CA LYS A 74 -2.10 9.41 4.21
C LYS A 74 -2.84 9.70 2.91
N SER A 75 -4.05 10.25 2.98
CA SER A 75 -4.83 10.56 1.81
C SER A 75 -4.14 11.70 1.05
N ILE A 76 -3.92 11.43 -0.24
CA ILE A 76 -3.40 12.42 -1.16
C ILE A 76 -4.36 12.43 -2.31
N ASP A 77 -5.10 13.54 -2.45
CA ASP A 77 -5.90 13.82 -3.63
C ASP A 77 -4.93 14.07 -4.77
N SER A 78 -4.91 13.17 -5.74
CA SER A 78 -3.87 13.13 -6.74
C SER A 78 -4.41 12.83 -8.12
N ILE A 79 -3.80 13.47 -9.10
CA ILE A 79 -3.78 13.05 -10.50
C ILE A 79 -2.35 12.59 -10.77
N TYR A 80 -2.19 11.41 -11.35
CA TYR A 80 -0.88 10.80 -11.55
C TYR A 80 -0.77 10.19 -12.94
N CYS A 81 0.46 10.13 -13.44
CA CYS A 81 0.79 9.51 -14.72
C CYS A 81 2.02 8.62 -14.62
N PHE A 82 2.08 7.65 -15.52
CA PHE A 82 3.20 6.74 -15.70
C PHE A 82 3.88 7.16 -16.99
N ARG A 83 5.16 7.55 -16.96
CA ARG A 83 5.90 8.01 -18.13
C ARG A 83 6.96 7.02 -18.54
N ASN A 84 7.09 6.79 -19.84
CA ASN A 84 8.19 6.00 -20.38
C ASN A 84 9.45 6.85 -20.57
N ILE A 85 10.56 6.21 -20.93
CA ILE A 85 11.85 6.86 -21.20
C ILE A 85 11.80 7.92 -22.32
N ASP A 86 10.82 7.86 -23.22
CA ASP A 86 10.60 8.87 -24.27
C ASP A 86 9.79 10.08 -23.76
N GLY A 87 9.41 10.08 -22.48
CA GLY A 87 8.55 11.09 -21.85
C GLY A 87 7.05 10.92 -22.14
N LYS A 88 6.65 9.90 -22.89
CA LYS A 88 5.24 9.66 -23.26
C LYS A 88 4.47 9.04 -22.08
N VAL A 89 3.21 9.45 -21.94
CA VAL A 89 2.33 8.87 -20.91
C VAL A 89 1.84 7.49 -21.30
N LEU A 90 2.18 6.50 -20.48
CA LEU A 90 1.65 5.15 -20.53
C LEU A 90 0.22 5.11 -19.99
N TYR A 91 -0.04 5.77 -18.85
CA TYR A 91 -1.31 5.67 -18.13
C TYR A 91 -1.58 6.94 -17.31
N TRP A 92 -2.84 7.37 -17.28
CA TRP A 92 -3.35 8.41 -16.38
C TRP A 92 -4.31 7.82 -15.34
N GLY A 93 -4.23 8.31 -14.11
CA GLY A 93 -5.21 7.98 -13.09
C GLY A 93 -5.40 9.07 -12.04
N SER A 94 -6.51 8.98 -11.34
CA SER A 94 -6.82 9.81 -10.17
C SER A 94 -7.06 8.96 -8.92
N SER A 95 -6.73 9.49 -7.75
CA SER A 95 -7.05 8.86 -6.47
C SER A 95 -6.89 9.82 -5.31
N SER A 96 -7.74 9.71 -4.29
CA SER A 96 -7.51 10.26 -2.95
C SER A 96 -6.62 9.37 -2.07
N ARG A 97 -6.27 8.18 -2.57
CA ARG A 97 -5.49 7.14 -1.89
C ARG A 97 -4.25 6.80 -2.71
N PHE A 98 -3.53 7.85 -3.15
CA PHE A 98 -2.42 7.78 -4.11
C PHE A 98 -1.46 6.61 -3.86
N GLN A 99 -0.87 6.52 -2.66
CA GLN A 99 0.17 5.53 -2.36
C GLN A 99 -0.32 4.08 -2.47
N GLU A 100 -1.52 3.80 -1.96
CA GLU A 100 -2.11 2.47 -2.04
C GLU A 100 -2.51 2.13 -3.48
N ARG A 101 -2.95 3.14 -4.24
CA ARG A 101 -3.29 2.96 -5.64
C ARG A 101 -2.06 2.66 -6.48
N ILE A 102 -0.97 3.40 -6.31
CA ILE A 102 0.32 3.10 -6.97
C ILE A 102 0.81 1.70 -6.58
N SER A 103 0.76 1.35 -5.29
CA SER A 103 1.10 -0.01 -4.86
C SER A 103 0.26 -1.07 -5.59
N ALA A 104 -1.05 -0.86 -5.75
CA ALA A 104 -1.91 -1.81 -6.46
C ALA A 104 -1.56 -1.90 -7.95
N HIS A 105 -1.19 -0.78 -8.60
CA HIS A 105 -0.71 -0.79 -9.98
C HIS A 105 0.60 -1.55 -10.10
N CYS A 106 1.62 -1.19 -9.31
CA CYS A 106 2.95 -1.78 -9.37
C CYS A 106 2.96 -3.29 -9.04
N THR A 107 2.02 -3.79 -8.24
CA THR A 107 1.91 -5.23 -7.94
C THR A 107 0.89 -5.98 -8.81
N ALA A 108 0.50 -5.45 -9.98
CA ALA A 108 -0.50 -6.04 -10.88
C ALA A 108 -1.90 -6.29 -10.27
N ASN A 109 -2.19 -5.69 -9.12
CA ASN A 109 -3.46 -5.83 -8.39
C ASN A 109 -4.51 -4.79 -8.80
N SER A 110 -4.18 -3.91 -9.75
CA SER A 110 -5.10 -2.96 -10.34
C SER A 110 -5.87 -3.58 -11.53
N HIS A 111 -6.61 -2.74 -12.25
CA HIS A 111 -7.27 -3.12 -13.51
C HIS A 111 -6.28 -3.25 -14.67
N LEU A 112 -5.08 -2.65 -14.58
CA LEU A 112 -4.07 -2.75 -15.64
C LEU A 112 -3.52 -4.17 -15.77
N LYS A 113 -3.47 -4.94 -14.66
CA LYS A 113 -2.96 -6.32 -14.62
C LYS A 113 -1.54 -6.47 -15.17
N ILE A 114 -0.72 -5.44 -15.05
CA ILE A 114 0.69 -5.39 -15.43
C ILE A 114 1.48 -5.01 -14.16
N SER A 115 2.58 -5.69 -13.84
CA SER A 115 3.44 -5.34 -12.69
C SER A 115 4.42 -4.22 -13.04
N ALA A 116 5.10 -3.65 -12.03
CA ALA A 116 6.15 -2.65 -12.26
C ALA A 116 7.30 -3.21 -13.11
N GLU A 117 7.73 -4.45 -12.88
CA GLU A 117 8.77 -5.10 -13.68
C GLU A 117 8.35 -5.23 -15.16
N GLN A 118 7.09 -5.58 -15.42
CA GLN A 118 6.56 -5.65 -16.79
C GLN A 118 6.44 -4.26 -17.41
N MET A 119 5.99 -3.25 -16.66
CA MET A 119 5.94 -1.87 -17.15
C MET A 119 7.34 -1.35 -17.52
N VAL A 120 8.36 -1.63 -16.72
CA VAL A 120 9.74 -1.23 -17.01
C VAL A 120 10.29 -2.00 -18.22
N SER A 121 10.10 -3.32 -18.27
CA SER A 121 10.73 -4.15 -19.31
C SER A 121 10.02 -4.14 -20.66
N GLU A 122 8.68 -4.06 -20.69
CA GLU A 122 7.88 -4.12 -21.92
C GLU A 122 7.45 -2.73 -22.41
N TRP A 123 7.22 -1.79 -21.48
CA TRP A 123 6.70 -0.46 -21.78
C TRP A 123 7.70 0.67 -21.52
N PHE A 124 8.92 0.31 -21.11
CA PHE A 124 10.02 1.23 -20.81
C PHE A 124 9.60 2.32 -19.82
N LEU A 125 8.82 1.96 -18.80
CA LEU A 125 8.48 2.87 -17.69
C LEU A 125 9.78 3.44 -17.10
N ASP A 126 9.86 4.76 -17.06
CA ASP A 126 10.96 5.53 -16.48
C ASP A 126 10.58 6.01 -15.09
N LYS A 127 9.44 6.69 -14.99
CA LYS A 127 8.98 7.31 -13.75
C LYS A 127 7.48 7.34 -13.62
N ILE A 128 7.04 7.48 -12.36
CA ILE A 128 5.65 7.77 -12.01
C ILE A 128 5.65 9.16 -11.40
N GLU A 129 4.75 10.01 -11.85
CA GLU A 129 4.63 11.39 -11.39
C GLU A 129 3.20 11.70 -10.95
N TYR A 130 3.03 12.62 -10.01
CA TYR A 130 1.71 13.03 -9.54
C TYR A 130 1.63 14.49 -9.15
N GLN A 131 0.46 15.08 -9.34
CA GLN A 131 0.08 16.38 -8.81
C GLN A 131 -0.65 16.18 -7.47
N ASN A 132 -0.32 16.99 -6.46
CA ASN A 132 -0.93 16.91 -5.14
C ASN A 132 -1.97 18.01 -4.93
N TYR A 133 -3.23 17.60 -4.79
CA TYR A 133 -4.38 18.46 -4.65
C TYR A 133 -4.97 18.51 -3.23
N SER A 134 -4.37 17.85 -2.24
CA SER A 134 -4.96 17.71 -0.89
C SER A 134 -5.33 19.04 -0.22
N LYS A 135 -4.64 20.14 -0.56
CA LYS A 135 -4.91 21.47 0.02
C LYS A 135 -6.07 22.23 -0.64
N TYR A 136 -6.60 21.74 -1.76
CA TYR A 136 -7.61 22.45 -2.55
C TYR A 136 -9.04 22.02 -2.26
N ASN A 137 -9.24 21.01 -1.39
CA ASN A 137 -10.55 20.50 -0.97
C ASN A 137 -11.44 20.14 -2.17
N LEU A 138 -10.88 19.33 -3.08
CA LEU A 138 -11.56 18.90 -4.29
C LEU A 138 -12.57 17.77 -3.99
N SER A 139 -13.67 17.75 -4.74
CA SER A 139 -14.54 16.57 -4.75
C SER A 139 -13.92 15.45 -5.57
N ARG A 140 -14.53 14.26 -5.46
CA ARG A 140 -14.18 13.14 -6.32
C ARG A 140 -14.46 13.43 -7.80
N ASP A 141 -15.55 14.12 -8.09
CA ASP A 141 -15.92 14.50 -9.46
C ASP A 141 -14.94 15.54 -10.02
N ASP A 142 -14.38 16.44 -9.20
CA ASP A 142 -13.30 17.33 -9.61
C ASP A 142 -12.05 16.55 -10.01
N LEU A 143 -11.62 15.55 -9.22
CA LEU A 143 -10.47 14.72 -9.57
C LEU A 143 -10.70 13.94 -10.87
N PHE A 144 -11.90 13.44 -11.09
CA PHE A 144 -12.26 12.76 -12.34
C PHE A 144 -12.27 13.71 -13.53
N TYR A 145 -12.74 14.94 -13.35
CA TYR A 145 -12.64 15.98 -14.36
C TYR A 145 -11.18 16.27 -14.71
N LEU A 146 -10.33 16.48 -13.71
CA LEU A 146 -8.90 16.76 -13.90
C LEU A 146 -8.17 15.60 -14.59
N GLU A 147 -8.49 14.34 -14.27
CA GLU A 147 -7.96 13.18 -14.99
C GLU A 147 -8.36 13.21 -16.47
N SER A 148 -9.65 13.49 -16.75
CA SER A 148 -10.16 13.60 -18.11
C SER A 148 -9.48 14.72 -18.90
N TYR A 149 -9.29 15.87 -18.24
CA TYR A 149 -8.57 17.02 -18.80
C TYR A 149 -7.12 16.65 -19.17
N GLN A 150 -6.37 16.01 -18.26
CA GLN A 150 -4.99 15.57 -18.56
C GLN A 150 -4.94 14.55 -19.70
N LYS A 151 -5.86 13.57 -19.72
CA LYS A 151 -6.01 12.61 -20.82
C LYS A 151 -6.29 13.28 -22.17
N SER A 152 -7.01 14.42 -22.16
CA SER A 152 -7.28 15.19 -23.38
C SER A 152 -6.06 15.94 -23.90
N LYS A 153 -5.19 16.44 -23.00
CA LYS A 153 -3.95 17.15 -23.34
C LYS A 153 -2.86 16.19 -23.84
N GLU A 154 -2.70 15.07 -23.14
CA GLU A 154 -1.66 14.09 -23.42
C GLU A 154 -2.27 12.68 -23.38
N LYS A 155 -2.44 12.09 -24.56
CA LYS A 155 -3.09 10.78 -24.68
C LYS A 155 -2.22 9.67 -24.10
N GLU A 156 -2.84 8.78 -23.34
CA GLU A 156 -2.20 7.58 -22.79
C GLU A 156 -2.03 6.48 -23.85
N ILE A 157 -0.96 5.69 -23.72
CA ILE A 157 -0.68 4.54 -24.57
C ILE A 157 -1.50 3.31 -24.15
N LEU A 158 -1.56 3.03 -22.85
CA LEU A 158 -2.40 1.98 -22.28
C LEU A 158 -3.85 2.47 -22.27
N LYS A 159 -4.60 2.13 -23.31
CA LYS A 159 -6.00 2.55 -23.43
C LYS A 159 -6.81 2.07 -22.23
N THR A 160 -7.32 3.02 -21.45
CA THR A 160 -8.28 2.76 -20.38
C THR A 160 -9.67 3.27 -20.73
N ALA A 161 -10.65 2.90 -19.91
CA ALA A 161 -12.01 3.41 -20.07
C ALA A 161 -12.05 4.93 -19.91
N GLU A 162 -13.02 5.57 -20.56
CA GLU A 162 -13.28 6.98 -20.37
C GLU A 162 -13.64 7.29 -18.92
N VAL A 163 -13.19 8.48 -18.47
CA VAL A 163 -13.42 8.94 -17.11
C VAL A 163 -14.77 9.64 -17.06
N ASN A 164 -15.69 9.08 -16.28
CA ASN A 164 -17.01 9.64 -16.09
C ASN A 164 -17.04 10.47 -14.79
N PHE A 165 -17.52 11.70 -14.89
CA PHE A 165 -17.75 12.61 -13.76
C PHE A 165 -19.12 13.28 -13.91
N ASN A 166 -19.70 13.72 -12.80
CA ASN A 166 -20.93 14.48 -12.80
C ASN A 166 -20.63 15.99 -12.72
N GLU A 167 -21.00 16.73 -13.76
CA GLU A 167 -20.78 18.18 -13.84
C GLU A 167 -21.47 18.96 -12.71
N ASP A 168 -22.64 18.52 -12.26
CA ASP A 168 -23.39 19.16 -11.18
C ASP A 168 -22.73 18.99 -9.80
N LYS A 169 -21.72 18.12 -9.70
CA LYS A 169 -20.97 17.83 -8.47
C LYS A 169 -19.57 18.44 -8.45
N LEU A 170 -19.21 19.21 -9.47
CA LEU A 170 -17.97 19.97 -9.46
C LEU A 170 -18.04 21.04 -8.38
N THR A 171 -16.97 21.20 -7.61
CA THR A 171 -16.91 22.22 -6.54
C THR A 171 -16.51 23.59 -7.07
N ARG A 172 -16.01 23.64 -8.30
CA ARG A 172 -15.52 24.84 -9.00
C ARG A 172 -15.90 24.76 -10.48
N SER A 173 -15.74 25.88 -11.19
CA SER A 173 -15.89 25.87 -12.64
C SER A 173 -14.79 25.05 -13.31
N LYS A 174 -15.06 24.58 -14.53
CA LYS A 174 -14.11 23.84 -15.34
C LYS A 174 -12.84 24.64 -15.59
N GLU A 175 -12.97 25.91 -15.91
CA GLU A 175 -11.84 26.81 -16.18
C GLU A 175 -10.94 26.96 -14.95
N ALA A 176 -11.53 27.06 -13.74
CA ALA A 176 -10.77 27.14 -12.50
C ALA A 176 -10.05 25.82 -12.17
N LEU A 177 -10.65 24.67 -12.52
CA LEU A 177 -10.00 23.36 -12.38
C LEU A 177 -8.86 23.20 -13.39
N GLU A 178 -9.02 23.66 -14.62
CA GLU A 178 -7.96 23.62 -15.64
C GLU A 178 -6.79 24.53 -15.30
N GLU A 179 -7.06 25.77 -14.87
CA GLU A 179 -6.03 26.68 -14.36
C GLU A 179 -5.28 26.04 -13.18
N LEU A 180 -6.00 25.37 -12.29
CA LEU A 180 -5.39 24.65 -11.19
C LEU A 180 -4.51 23.49 -11.69
N ALA A 181 -4.98 22.72 -12.68
CA ALA A 181 -4.25 21.61 -13.27
C ALA A 181 -2.93 22.05 -13.92
N ASP A 182 -2.92 23.23 -14.51
CA ASP A 182 -1.75 23.77 -15.22
C ASP A 182 -0.72 24.39 -14.27
N ASN A 183 -1.15 24.84 -13.10
CA ASN A 183 -0.28 25.49 -12.11
C ASN A 183 0.25 24.55 -11.02
N VAL A 184 -0.39 23.40 -10.78
CA VAL A 184 0.12 22.42 -9.80
C VAL A 184 1.23 21.60 -10.44
N GLU A 185 2.42 21.63 -9.84
CA GLU A 185 3.57 20.89 -10.37
C GLU A 185 3.43 19.38 -10.19
N PHE A 186 3.99 18.63 -11.14
CA PHE A 186 4.19 17.19 -11.00
C PHE A 186 5.39 16.91 -10.10
N VAL A 187 5.19 15.99 -9.17
CA VAL A 187 6.21 15.47 -8.25
C VAL A 187 6.47 14.01 -8.60
N GLU A 188 7.74 13.62 -8.65
CA GLU A 188 8.13 12.23 -8.91
C GLU A 188 7.84 11.34 -7.69
N PHE A 189 7.34 10.13 -7.96
CA PHE A 189 7.16 9.09 -6.98
C PHE A 189 8.47 8.31 -6.78
N ASP A 190 9.17 8.66 -5.70
CA ASP A 190 10.53 8.21 -5.33
C ASP A 190 10.66 6.74 -4.89
N LYS A 191 9.63 5.91 -5.06
CA LYS A 191 9.58 4.53 -4.53
C LYS A 191 9.27 3.49 -5.59
N LEU A 192 9.45 3.81 -6.87
CA LEU A 192 9.29 2.82 -7.94
C LEU A 192 10.21 1.61 -7.72
N ASP A 193 11.47 1.84 -7.35
CA ASP A 193 12.48 0.80 -7.08
C ASP A 193 12.05 -0.24 -6.05
N LYS A 194 11.18 0.13 -5.10
CA LYS A 194 10.63 -0.81 -4.11
C LYS A 194 9.87 -1.98 -4.77
N TYR A 195 9.37 -1.76 -5.98
CA TYR A 195 8.56 -2.71 -6.73
C TYR A 195 9.32 -3.39 -7.86
N LEU A 196 10.64 -3.20 -7.95
CA LEU A 196 11.50 -3.86 -8.93
C LEU A 196 12.34 -4.89 -8.16
N ASN A 197 11.92 -6.16 -8.18
CA ASN A 197 12.65 -7.26 -7.53
C ASN A 197 13.46 -8.09 -8.52
#